data_AF-A0ABC8S9A0-F1
#
_entry.id   AF-A0ABC8S9A0-F1
#
_cell.length_a   1.000
_cell.length_b   1.000
_cell.length_c   1.000
_cell.angle_alpha   90.00
_cell.angle_beta   90.00
_cell.angle_gamma   90.00
#
_symmetry.space_group_name_H-M   'P 1'
#
loop_
_entity.id
_entity.type
_entity.pdbx_description
1 polymer ?
#
loop_
_entity_poly.entity_id
_entity_poly.type
_entity_poly.pdbx_seq_one_letter_code
_entity_poly.pdbx_strand_id
1 'polypeptide(L)'
;MEDSNSSSSHNEKPSRRHPLSQVVSDCVRRWFQDTLKEAKAGDLNMQVLVGQMYYSGYGIHRDAQKGRLWMTRASRVRSSVWKVSNKRPGYNASDSDSDEFKDDS
;
A
#
# COMPACT_ATOMS: atom_id res chain seq x y z
N MET A 1 52.81 -10.64 -49.32
CA MET A 1 51.62 -9.80 -49.06
C MET A 1 50.48 -10.77 -48.84
N GLU A 2 50.15 -11.06 -47.58
CA GLU A 2 49.01 -11.92 -47.23
C GLU A 2 48.18 -11.15 -46.20
N ASP A 3 47.14 -10.50 -46.69
CA ASP A 3 46.19 -9.73 -45.89
C ASP A 3 45.29 -10.70 -45.11
N SER A 4 45.62 -10.92 -43.84
CA SER A 4 44.77 -11.68 -42.91
C SER A 4 43.62 -10.81 -42.42
N ASN A 5 42.56 -10.73 -43.21
CA ASN A 5 41.25 -10.22 -42.79
C ASN A 5 40.52 -11.32 -42.00
N SER A 6 40.74 -11.38 -40.68
CA SER A 6 39.95 -12.26 -39.79
C SER A 6 38.81 -11.46 -39.18
N SER A 7 37.64 -11.66 -39.77
CA SER A 7 36.37 -11.02 -39.47
C SER A 7 36.02 -11.07 -37.97
N SER A 8 35.94 -9.88 -37.36
CA SER A 8 35.32 -9.68 -36.05
C SER A 8 33.84 -10.08 -36.14
N SER A 9 33.52 -11.29 -35.66
CA SER A 9 32.15 -11.75 -35.47
C SER A 9 31.52 -10.96 -34.32
N HIS A 10 31.04 -9.76 -34.62
CA HIS A 10 30.09 -9.05 -33.78
C HIS A 10 28.79 -9.86 -33.75
N ASN A 11 28.65 -10.68 -32.70
CA ASN A 11 27.41 -11.33 -32.32
C ASN A 11 26.43 -10.24 -31.81
N GLU A 12 25.90 -9.47 -32.76
CA GLU A 12 24.87 -8.48 -32.54
C GLU A 12 23.60 -9.24 -32.17
N LYS A 13 23.37 -9.42 -30.87
CA LYS A 13 22.12 -9.98 -30.35
C LYS A 13 20.98 -9.20 -31.03
N PRO A 14 20.11 -9.84 -31.82
CA PRO A 14 19.04 -9.12 -32.50
C PRO A 14 18.22 -8.43 -31.42
N SER A 15 18.00 -7.12 -31.58
CA SER A 15 17.25 -6.30 -30.63
C SER A 15 15.84 -6.87 -30.51
N ARG A 16 15.65 -7.80 -29.56
CA ARG A 16 14.41 -8.52 -29.33
C ARG A 16 13.38 -7.48 -28.89
N ARG A 17 12.57 -7.02 -29.85
CA ARG A 17 11.47 -6.12 -29.58
C ARG A 17 10.42 -6.91 -28.82
N HIS A 18 10.21 -6.55 -27.57
CA HIS A 18 9.15 -7.11 -26.76
C HIS A 18 7.88 -6.30 -27.01
N PRO A 19 6.70 -6.94 -27.10
CA PRO A 19 5.46 -6.21 -27.17
C PRO A 19 5.29 -5.35 -25.91
N LEU A 20 4.78 -4.13 -26.07
CA LEU A 20 4.59 -3.19 -24.96
C LEU A 20 3.78 -3.82 -23.82
N SER A 21 2.79 -4.64 -24.15
CA SER A 21 2.00 -5.40 -23.17
C SER A 21 2.85 -6.28 -22.26
N GLN A 22 3.87 -6.94 -22.81
CA GLN A 22 4.77 -7.80 -22.03
C GLN A 22 5.68 -6.98 -21.13
N VAL A 23 6.24 -5.88 -21.63
CA VAL A 23 7.08 -4.99 -20.82
C VAL A 23 6.29 -4.35 -19.67
N VAL A 24 5.06 -3.91 -19.95
CA VAL A 24 4.16 -3.36 -18.93
C VAL A 24 3.79 -4.45 -17.91
N SER A 25 3.45 -5.66 -18.35
CA SER A 25 3.16 -6.78 -17.45
C SER A 25 4.36 -7.11 -16.54
N ASP A 26 5.57 -7.16 -17.09
CA ASP A 26 6.79 -7.39 -16.31
C ASP A 26 7.09 -6.25 -15.32
N CYS A 27 6.86 -5.00 -15.73
CA CYS A 27 7.00 -3.84 -14.86
C CYS A 27 6.04 -3.93 -13.67
N VAL A 28 4.76 -4.20 -13.93
CA VAL A 28 3.73 -4.33 -12.91
C VAL A 28 4.02 -5.49 -11.96
N ARG A 29 4.53 -6.61 -12.47
CA ARG A 29 4.94 -7.77 -11.66
C ARG A 29 6.10 -7.42 -10.72
N ARG A 30 7.11 -6.68 -11.19
CA ARG A 30 8.21 -6.20 -10.34
C ARG A 30 7.72 -5.20 -9.30
N TRP A 31 6.91 -4.24 -9.72
CA TRP A 31 6.31 -3.26 -8.83
C TRP A 31 5.50 -3.92 -7.71
N PHE A 32 4.74 -4.97 -8.01
CA PHE A 32 4.05 -5.76 -7.01
C PHE A 32 5.01 -6.39 -5.99
N GLN A 33 6.13 -6.94 -6.43
CA GLN A 33 7.13 -7.56 -5.55
C GLN A 33 7.79 -6.54 -4.63
N ASP A 34 8.15 -5.37 -5.14
CA ASP A 34 8.73 -4.28 -4.36
C ASP A 34 7.73 -3.77 -3.32
N THR A 35 6.48 -3.53 -3.74
CA THR A 35 5.40 -3.11 -2.83
C THR A 35 5.15 -4.16 -1.74
N LEU A 36 5.19 -5.45 -2.08
CA LEU A 36 5.03 -6.54 -1.12
C LEU A 36 6.15 -6.55 -0.08
N LYS A 37 7.39 -6.23 -0.49
CA LYS A 37 8.53 -6.14 0.42
C LYS A 37 8.33 -5.01 1.43
N GLU A 38 7.93 -3.83 0.97
CA GLU A 38 7.67 -2.68 1.84
C GLU A 38 6.43 -2.89 2.74
N ALA A 39 5.37 -3.52 2.21
CA ALA A 39 4.20 -3.90 3.00
C ALA A 39 4.55 -4.87 4.14
N LYS A 40 5.52 -5.77 3.92
CA LYS A 40 6.07 -6.67 4.95
C LYS A 40 6.98 -5.94 5.93
N ALA A 41 7.68 -4.88 5.50
CA ALA A 41 8.45 -4.02 6.38
C ALA A 41 7.56 -3.22 7.36
N GLY A 42 6.25 -3.17 7.11
CA GLY A 42 5.26 -2.57 8.01
C GLY A 42 4.68 -1.26 7.49
N ASP A 43 5.00 -0.86 6.27
CA ASP A 43 4.42 0.35 5.68
C ASP A 43 2.92 0.15 5.40
N LEU A 44 2.10 0.99 6.04
CA LEU A 44 0.64 0.93 5.95
C LEU A 44 0.13 1.29 4.56
N ASN A 45 0.75 2.25 3.89
CA ASN A 45 0.36 2.65 2.54
C ASN A 45 0.63 1.50 1.56
N MET A 46 1.75 0.80 1.74
CA MET A 46 2.11 -0.35 0.91
C MET A 46 1.21 -1.55 1.18
N GLN A 47 0.82 -1.80 2.43
CA GLN A 47 -0.19 -2.83 2.75
C GLN A 47 -1.54 -2.52 2.09
N VAL A 48 -1.92 -1.24 2.01
CA VAL A 48 -3.14 -0.82 1.31
C VAL A 48 -3.01 -1.05 -0.19
N LEU A 49 -1.88 -0.64 -0.77
CA LEU A 49 -1.59 -0.76 -2.19
C LEU A 49 -1.56 -2.23 -2.65
N VAL A 50 -0.90 -3.13 -1.91
CA VAL A 50 -0.91 -4.59 -2.19
C VAL A 50 -2.34 -5.12 -2.18
N GLY A 51 -3.17 -4.69 -1.23
CA GLY A 51 -4.58 -5.06 -1.17
C GLY A 51 -5.33 -4.67 -2.44
N GLN A 52 -5.15 -3.44 -2.92
CA GLN A 52 -5.75 -2.94 -4.15
C GLN A 52 -5.24 -3.68 -5.39
N MET A 53 -3.94 -3.96 -5.48
CA MET A 53 -3.37 -4.72 -6.60
C MET A 53 -3.97 -6.13 -6.71
N TYR A 54 -4.23 -6.80 -5.59
CA TYR A 54 -4.91 -8.10 -5.56
C TYR A 54 -6.38 -8.03 -6.02
N TYR A 55 -7.07 -6.91 -5.77
CA TYR A 55 -8.45 -6.71 -6.25
C TYR A 55 -8.51 -6.38 -7.74
N SER A 56 -7.58 -5.56 -8.22
CA SER A 56 -7.53 -5.15 -9.63
C SER A 56 -6.93 -6.22 -10.55
N GLY A 57 -6.05 -7.09 -10.05
CA GLY A 57 -5.37 -8.09 -10.87
C GLY A 57 -4.30 -7.51 -11.80
N TYR A 58 -3.66 -6.42 -11.39
CA TYR A 58 -2.58 -5.79 -12.16
C TYR A 58 -1.33 -6.69 -12.12
N GLY A 59 -1.01 -7.36 -13.25
CA GLY A 59 0.22 -8.17 -13.41
C GLY A 59 0.30 -9.42 -12.51
N ILE A 60 -0.76 -9.69 -11.73
CA ILE A 60 -0.92 -10.83 -10.84
C ILE A 60 -2.36 -11.37 -10.96
N HIS A 61 -2.54 -12.65 -10.64
CA HIS A 61 -3.88 -13.23 -10.61
C HIS A 61 -4.74 -12.52 -9.56
N ARG A 62 -5.95 -12.13 -9.94
CA ARG A 62 -6.90 -11.48 -9.04
C ARG A 62 -7.23 -12.41 -7.89
N ASP A 63 -7.02 -11.94 -6.66
CA ASP A 63 -7.30 -12.72 -5.45
C ASP A 63 -7.91 -11.80 -4.39
N ALA A 64 -9.24 -11.71 -4.42
CA ALA A 64 -10.00 -10.88 -3.50
C ALA A 64 -9.83 -11.31 -2.03
N GLN A 65 -9.54 -12.60 -1.77
CA GLN A 65 -9.33 -13.09 -0.40
C GLN A 65 -8.01 -12.55 0.16
N LYS A 66 -6.92 -12.65 -0.62
CA LYS A 66 -5.63 -12.04 -0.23
C LYS A 66 -5.73 -10.53 -0.13
N GLY A 67 -6.44 -9.87 -1.05
CA GLY A 67 -6.69 -8.43 -0.98
C GLY A 67 -7.34 -8.01 0.33
N ARG A 68 -8.39 -8.73 0.76
CA ARG A 68 -9.06 -8.51 2.05
C ARG A 68 -8.12 -8.74 3.24
N LEU A 69 -7.28 -9.77 3.20
CA LEU A 69 -6.33 -10.04 4.27
C LEU A 69 -5.36 -8.86 4.47
N TRP A 70 -4.82 -8.31 3.39
CA TRP A 70 -3.93 -7.14 3.44
C TRP A 70 -4.66 -5.87 3.91
N MET A 71 -5.89 -5.64 3.47
CA MET A 71 -6.73 -4.54 3.97
C MET A 71 -6.97 -4.64 5.49
N THR A 72 -7.29 -5.83 6.00
CA THR A 72 -7.52 -6.05 7.44
C THR A 72 -6.25 -5.82 8.27
N ARG A 73 -5.07 -6.16 7.71
CA ARG A 73 -3.78 -5.87 8.36
C ARG A 73 -3.52 -4.36 8.46
N ALA A 74 -3.76 -3.62 7.37
CA ALA A 74 -3.61 -2.17 7.35
C ALA A 74 -4.62 -1.45 8.27
N SER A 75 -5.87 -1.93 8.30
CA SER A 75 -6.95 -1.30 9.10
C SER A 75 -6.75 -1.48 10.60
N ARG A 76 -6.19 -2.60 11.06
CA ARG A 76 -5.88 -2.84 12.47
C ARG A 76 -4.94 -1.79 13.06
N VAL A 77 -3.96 -1.32 12.30
CA VAL A 77 -3.01 -0.30 12.78
C VAL A 77 -3.64 1.07 12.80
N ARG A 78 -4.40 1.44 11.75
CA ARG A 78 -5.17 2.69 11.75
C ARG A 78 -6.14 2.70 12.94
N SER A 79 -6.63 1.52 13.37
CA SER A 79 -7.52 1.38 14.52
C SER A 79 -6.96 1.75 15.86
N SER A 80 -5.66 1.63 16.02
CA SER A 80 -4.96 2.05 17.21
C SER A 80 -4.86 3.58 17.27
N VAL A 81 -4.83 4.26 16.12
CA VAL A 81 -4.66 5.72 16.01
C VAL A 81 -5.97 6.47 16.28
N TRP A 82 -7.14 5.93 15.89
CA TRP A 82 -8.43 6.57 16.24
C TRP A 82 -8.92 6.25 17.66
N LYS A 83 -8.28 5.33 18.38
CA LYS A 83 -8.66 4.99 19.76
C LYS A 83 -8.11 5.99 20.80
N VAL A 84 -7.49 7.09 20.37
CA VAL A 84 -6.93 8.14 21.23
C VAL A 84 -7.69 9.47 21.20
N SER A 85 -9.03 9.46 21.00
CA SER A 85 -9.82 10.69 21.18
C SER A 85 -11.24 10.46 21.69
N ASN A 86 -11.42 9.49 22.60
CA ASN A 86 -12.62 9.46 23.46
C ASN A 86 -12.48 10.35 24.71
N LYS A 87 -11.53 11.29 24.74
CA LYS A 87 -11.52 12.36 25.73
C LYS A 87 -12.13 13.60 25.09
N ARG A 88 -13.39 13.86 25.45
CA ARG A 88 -14.12 15.08 25.04
C ARG A 88 -13.23 16.30 25.37
N PRO A 89 -12.90 17.17 24.40
CA PRO A 89 -12.33 18.48 24.70
C PRO A 89 -13.23 19.18 25.69
N GLY A 90 -12.63 19.81 26.69
CA GLY A 90 -13.27 20.19 27.96
C GLY A 90 -14.70 20.73 27.82
N TYR A 91 -15.61 20.07 28.53
CA TYR A 91 -16.74 20.73 29.15
C TYR A 91 -16.64 20.43 30.64
N ASN A 92 -15.91 21.30 31.33
CA ASN A 92 -15.98 21.42 32.77
C ASN A 92 -17.24 22.25 33.05
N ALA A 93 -18.41 21.61 33.08
CA ALA A 93 -19.64 22.27 33.50
C ALA A 93 -19.62 22.40 35.05
N SER A 94 -18.70 23.22 35.54
CA SER A 94 -18.89 24.00 36.77
C SER A 94 -19.45 25.36 36.30
N ASP A 95 -20.34 25.97 37.09
CA ASP A 95 -21.01 27.26 36.87
C ASP A 95 -22.36 27.26 36.12
N SER A 96 -23.27 26.36 36.50
CA SER A 96 -24.68 26.79 36.55
C SER A 96 -25.21 26.57 37.96
N ASP A 97 -25.05 27.63 38.77
CA ASP A 97 -25.90 27.96 39.90
C ASP A 97 -27.34 27.51 39.65
N SER A 98 -27.84 26.63 40.50
CA SER A 98 -29.27 26.40 40.66
C SER A 98 -29.57 26.57 42.14
N ASP A 99 -29.95 27.81 42.44
CA ASP A 99 -30.60 28.36 43.64
C ASP A 99 -31.09 27.31 44.65
N GLU A 100 -30.55 27.39 45.87
CA GLU A 100 -31.14 26.80 47.08
C GLU A 100 -32.52 27.42 47.34
N PHE A 101 -33.60 26.70 47.03
CA PHE A 101 -34.89 26.97 47.65
C PHE A 101 -34.93 26.30 49.02
N LYS A 102 -34.78 27.12 50.07
CA LYS A 102 -35.15 26.80 51.44
C LYS A 102 -36.67 26.73 51.54
N ASP A 103 -37.20 25.56 51.85
CA ASP A 103 -38.57 25.39 52.32
C ASP A 103 -38.53 25.31 53.85
N ASP A 104 -39.11 26.33 54.48
CA ASP A 104 -39.32 26.49 55.90
C ASP A 104 -40.49 25.58 56.33
N SER A 105 -40.30 24.77 57.37
CA SER A 105 -41.37 23.99 58.03
C SER A 105 -41.26 24.13 59.53
#